data_AF-A0A353PX11-F1
#
_entry.id   AF-A0A353PX11-F1
#
_cell.length_a   1.000
_cell.length_b   1.000
_cell.length_c   1.000
_cell.angle_alpha   90.00
_cell.angle_beta   90.00
_cell.angle_gamma   90.00
#
_symmetry.space_group_name_H-M   'P 1'
#
loop_
_entity.id
_entity.type
_entity.pdbx_description
1 polymer ?
#
loop_
_entity_poly.entity_id
_entity_poly.type
_entity_poly.pdbx_seq_one_letter_code
_entity_poly.pdbx_strand_id
1 'polypeptide(L)'
;MKKINYFIIVAAILMLIVPLLGCPTTYKDADIALKIVTNIIGDAWGESTPVEFGFGETEATVEFTYSDDMTAWGGGNGTLNFALRENDGWDVKYTGATGIKVGAGYATTKLNDDVNNTFIELEDGKTYVITVLRDPDDVKVKIDLK
;
A
#
# COMPACT_ATOMS: atom_id res chain seq x y z
N MET A 1 -48.02 -47.85 28.38
CA MET A 1 -46.77 -47.52 27.65
C MET A 1 -47.02 -46.25 26.84
N LYS A 2 -46.40 -45.12 27.19
CA LYS A 2 -46.58 -43.82 26.50
C LYS A 2 -45.80 -43.85 25.18
N LYS A 3 -46.50 -43.70 24.05
CA LYS A 3 -45.90 -43.53 22.72
C LYS A 3 -45.35 -42.12 22.62
N ILE A 4 -44.02 -41.98 22.61
CA ILE A 4 -43.37 -40.70 22.35
C ILE A 4 -43.40 -40.49 20.84
N ASN A 5 -44.14 -39.47 20.39
CA ASN A 5 -44.24 -39.08 18.99
C ASN A 5 -42.90 -38.49 18.51
N TYR A 6 -42.16 -39.25 17.71
CA TYR A 6 -40.89 -38.85 17.09
C TYR A 6 -40.99 -37.60 16.18
N PHE A 7 -42.19 -37.14 15.84
CA PHE A 7 -42.42 -35.98 14.97
C PHE A 7 -42.06 -34.63 15.59
N ILE A 8 -41.97 -34.50 16.92
CA ILE A 8 -41.63 -33.23 17.57
C ILE A 8 -40.10 -33.00 17.59
N ILE A 9 -39.30 -34.08 17.52
CA ILE A 9 -37.84 -33.97 17.61
C ILE A 9 -37.22 -33.48 16.28
N VAL A 10 -37.86 -33.77 15.13
CA VAL A 10 -37.35 -33.38 13.81
C VAL A 10 -37.54 -31.88 13.54
N ALA A 11 -38.61 -31.26 14.03
CA ALA A 11 -38.85 -29.83 13.86
C ALA A 11 -37.89 -28.95 14.68
N ALA A 12 -37.44 -29.42 15.85
CA ALA A 12 -36.48 -28.70 16.69
C ALA A 12 -35.05 -28.75 16.12
N ILE A 13 -34.69 -29.83 15.41
CA ILE A 13 -33.37 -29.97 14.76
C ILE A 13 -33.31 -29.15 13.48
N LEU A 14 -34.41 -29.07 12.71
CA LEU A 14 -34.45 -28.27 11.48
C LEU A 14 -34.41 -26.76 11.75
N MET A 15 -35.01 -26.25 12.83
CA MET A 15 -34.91 -24.81 13.17
C MET A 15 -33.55 -24.41 13.77
N LEU A 16 -32.75 -25.36 14.26
CA LEU A 16 -31.41 -25.09 14.78
C LEU A 16 -30.33 -24.98 13.68
N ILE A 17 -30.65 -25.34 12.43
CA ILE A 17 -29.72 -25.33 11.29
C ILE A 17 -29.97 -24.11 10.36
N VAL A 18 -30.99 -23.28 10.62
CA VAL A 18 -31.33 -22.08 9.82
C VAL A 18 -30.73 -20.80 10.41
N PRO A 19 -29.45 -20.83 10.84
CA PRO A 19 -28.59 -19.72 10.43
C PRO A 19 -27.23 -20.22 9.94
N LEU A 20 -27.19 -21.25 9.08
CA LEU A 20 -26.03 -21.52 8.21
C LEU A 20 -26.18 -20.91 6.80
N LEU A 21 -27.24 -20.13 6.58
CA LEU A 21 -27.36 -19.17 5.46
C LEU A 21 -27.06 -17.72 5.89
N GLY A 22 -26.53 -17.53 7.10
CA GLY A 22 -25.55 -16.48 7.25
C GLY A 22 -24.43 -16.84 6.29
N CYS A 23 -24.31 -16.13 5.18
CA CYS A 23 -23.04 -16.02 4.52
C CYS A 23 -22.26 -14.97 5.32
N PRO A 24 -21.43 -15.31 6.33
CA PRO A 24 -20.29 -14.48 6.60
C PRO A 24 -19.23 -14.94 5.59
N THR A 25 -19.31 -14.49 4.35
CA THR A 25 -18.06 -14.06 3.72
C THR A 25 -17.80 -12.64 4.18
N THR A 26 -17.73 -12.44 5.50
CA THR A 26 -16.67 -11.61 6.02
C THR A 26 -15.43 -12.36 5.60
N TYR A 27 -14.94 -12.05 4.39
CA TYR A 27 -13.55 -12.27 4.08
C TYR A 27 -12.82 -11.71 5.29
N LYS A 28 -12.18 -12.58 6.07
CA LYS A 28 -11.24 -12.09 7.05
C LYS A 28 -10.30 -11.22 6.24
N ASP A 29 -10.11 -9.97 6.63
CA ASP A 29 -9.13 -9.05 6.02
C ASP A 29 -7.70 -9.65 5.95
N ALA A 30 -7.50 -10.84 6.55
CA ALA A 30 -6.27 -11.62 6.61
C ALA A 30 -5.94 -12.53 5.40
N ASP A 31 -6.81 -12.70 4.39
CA ASP A 31 -6.47 -13.57 3.22
C ASP A 31 -6.24 -12.81 1.91
N ILE A 32 -6.22 -11.48 1.94
CA ILE A 32 -5.92 -10.71 0.75
C ILE A 32 -4.41 -10.47 0.69
N ALA A 33 -3.73 -11.12 -0.26
CA ALA A 33 -2.31 -10.96 -0.48
C ALA A 33 -2.01 -9.54 -0.99
N LEU A 34 -1.62 -8.65 -0.07
CA LEU A 34 -1.18 -7.30 -0.38
C LEU A 34 0.12 -7.33 -1.20
N LYS A 35 0.31 -6.33 -2.08
CA LYS A 35 1.61 -6.11 -2.73
C LYS A 35 2.71 -5.92 -1.69
N ILE A 36 3.89 -6.44 -1.98
CA ILE A 36 5.05 -6.29 -1.09
C ILE A 36 5.74 -4.98 -1.46
N VAL A 37 6.10 -4.18 -0.46
CA VAL A 37 6.99 -3.03 -0.62
C VAL A 37 7.88 -3.01 0.61
N THR A 38 9.20 -2.93 0.42
CA THR A 38 10.18 -3.02 1.52
C THR A 38 11.05 -1.79 1.63
N ASN A 39 11.31 -1.09 0.53
CA ASN A 39 12.17 0.08 0.54
C ASN A 39 11.82 1.07 -0.57
N ILE A 40 12.26 2.30 -0.35
CA ILE A 40 12.29 3.40 -1.30
C ILE A 40 13.75 3.71 -1.65
N ILE A 41 14.01 3.94 -2.93
CA ILE A 41 15.30 4.38 -3.46
C ILE A 41 15.13 5.58 -4.36
N GLY A 42 16.16 6.39 -4.48
CA GLY A 42 16.13 7.55 -5.37
C GLY A 42 17.00 8.67 -4.87
N ASP A 43 16.71 9.86 -5.37
CA ASP A 43 17.48 11.09 -5.17
C ASP A 43 17.78 11.39 -3.69
N ALA A 44 16.83 11.13 -2.77
CA ALA A 44 16.98 11.45 -1.35
C ALA A 44 17.67 10.36 -0.50
N TRP A 45 17.77 9.11 -1.00
CA TRP A 45 18.12 7.95 -0.16
C TRP A 45 19.26 7.09 -0.71
N GLY A 46 19.81 7.42 -1.88
CA GLY A 46 20.87 6.62 -2.49
C GLY A 46 20.41 5.18 -2.75
N GLU A 47 21.03 4.23 -2.04
CA GLU A 47 20.88 2.78 -2.28
C GLU A 47 19.62 2.14 -1.65
N SER A 48 19.10 2.66 -0.54
CA SER A 48 17.85 2.18 0.10
C SER A 48 17.47 2.98 1.35
N THR A 49 16.17 3.24 1.52
CA THR A 49 15.55 3.54 2.83
C THR A 49 14.35 2.61 3.06
N PRO A 50 14.26 1.94 4.22
CA PRO A 50 13.14 1.04 4.51
C PRO A 50 11.77 1.73 4.48
N VAL A 51 10.75 1.00 4.04
CA VAL A 51 9.34 1.36 4.15
C VAL A 51 8.67 0.32 5.06
N GLU A 52 8.48 0.67 6.32
CA GLU A 52 8.00 -0.26 7.34
C GLU A 52 6.48 -0.16 7.49
N PHE A 53 5.79 -1.27 7.22
CA PHE A 53 4.35 -1.40 7.46
C PHE A 53 4.11 -2.17 8.76
N GLY A 54 3.20 -1.70 9.61
CA GLY A 54 2.71 -2.46 10.74
C GLY A 54 1.94 -3.71 10.31
N PHE A 55 1.68 -4.59 11.29
CA PHE A 55 0.92 -5.82 11.05
C PHE A 55 -0.51 -5.50 10.61
N GLY A 56 -0.87 -5.92 9.40
CA GLY A 56 -2.19 -5.65 8.81
C GLY A 56 -2.36 -4.24 8.28
N GLU A 57 -1.31 -3.41 8.29
CA GLU A 57 -1.38 -2.04 7.76
C GLU A 57 -1.17 -2.02 6.24
N THR A 58 -1.97 -1.17 5.58
CA THR A 58 -1.90 -0.90 4.15
C THR A 58 -1.11 0.35 3.82
N GLU A 59 -0.82 1.19 4.81
CA GLU A 59 -0.07 2.43 4.63
C GLU A 59 1.23 2.42 5.46
N ALA A 60 2.27 3.01 4.92
CA ALA A 60 3.53 3.29 5.61
C ALA A 60 4.04 4.66 5.16
N THR A 61 4.81 5.32 6.03
CA THR A 61 5.33 6.66 5.74
C THR A 61 6.85 6.72 5.82
N VAL A 62 7.43 7.60 5.00
CA VAL A 62 8.84 7.96 5.02
C VAL A 62 8.94 9.47 5.01
N GLU A 63 9.74 10.03 5.91
CA GLU A 63 10.00 11.46 5.97
C GLU A 63 11.37 11.79 5.40
N PHE A 64 11.47 12.93 4.73
CA PHE A 64 12.74 13.46 4.24
C PHE A 64 12.69 15.00 4.15
N THR A 65 13.85 15.65 4.19
CA THR A 65 13.97 17.08 3.89
C THR A 65 14.52 17.22 2.48
N TYR A 66 13.77 17.89 1.61
CA TYR A 66 14.17 18.08 0.23
C TYR A 66 15.32 19.07 0.12
N SER A 67 16.23 18.81 -0.82
CA SER A 67 17.20 19.79 -1.28
C SER A 67 17.28 19.79 -2.80
N ASP A 68 17.42 20.96 -3.42
CA ASP A 68 17.59 21.10 -4.86
C ASP A 68 18.86 20.38 -5.39
N ASP A 69 19.81 20.07 -4.50
CA ASP A 69 21.04 19.34 -4.84
C ASP A 69 20.82 17.82 -4.98
N MET A 70 19.63 17.30 -4.65
CA MET A 70 19.26 15.89 -4.78
C MET A 70 19.04 15.49 -6.26
N THR A 71 20.14 15.30 -6.98
CA THR A 71 20.18 15.18 -8.45
C THR A 71 20.65 13.83 -8.99
N ALA A 72 20.95 12.86 -8.12
CA ALA A 72 21.60 11.59 -8.47
C ALA A 72 20.83 10.76 -9.52
N TRP A 73 19.51 10.93 -9.59
CA TRP A 73 18.58 10.25 -10.48
C TRP A 73 17.86 11.23 -11.43
N GLY A 74 18.44 12.41 -11.63
CA GLY A 74 17.88 13.45 -12.49
C GLY A 74 16.80 14.31 -11.82
N GLY A 75 16.73 14.29 -10.48
CA GLY A 75 15.93 15.23 -9.69
C GLY A 75 16.58 16.61 -9.57
N GLY A 76 16.30 17.27 -8.44
CA GLY A 76 16.71 18.66 -8.17
C GLY A 76 15.73 19.69 -8.76
N ASN A 77 15.97 20.96 -8.46
CA ASN A 77 15.14 22.09 -8.90
C ASN A 77 13.62 21.85 -8.71
N GLY A 78 13.23 21.50 -7.48
CA GLY A 78 11.86 21.18 -7.10
C GLY A 78 11.33 19.82 -7.59
N THR A 79 12.19 18.93 -8.07
CA THR A 79 11.84 17.57 -8.50
C THR A 79 12.56 16.51 -7.68
N LEU A 80 11.89 15.39 -7.38
CA LEU A 80 12.48 14.21 -6.75
C LEU A 80 12.09 12.95 -7.53
N ASN A 81 13.07 12.18 -8.01
CA ASN A 81 12.87 10.89 -8.66
C ASN A 81 13.17 9.73 -7.71
N PHE A 82 12.34 8.69 -7.80
CA PHE A 82 12.44 7.53 -6.92
C PHE A 82 11.79 6.27 -7.51
N ALA A 83 12.07 5.14 -6.89
CA ALA A 83 11.38 3.86 -7.09
C ALA A 83 11.05 3.22 -5.74
N LEU A 84 9.97 2.45 -5.70
CA LEU A 84 9.63 1.57 -4.59
C LEU A 84 9.97 0.13 -5.01
N ARG A 85 10.47 -0.70 -4.10
CA ARG A 85 10.90 -2.08 -4.41
C ARG A 85 10.33 -3.11 -3.46
N GLU A 86 10.22 -4.36 -3.93
CA GLU A 86 9.88 -5.51 -3.08
C GLU A 86 11.09 -6.03 -2.29
N ASN A 87 12.30 -5.80 -2.78
CA ASN A 87 13.55 -6.22 -2.18
C ASN A 87 14.69 -5.25 -2.55
N ASP A 88 15.92 -5.56 -2.15
CA ASP A 88 17.09 -4.75 -2.50
C ASP A 88 17.55 -4.95 -3.96
N GLY A 89 16.88 -5.83 -4.73
CA GLY A 89 17.11 -6.08 -6.14
C GLY A 89 16.30 -5.17 -7.06
N TRP A 90 16.56 -5.25 -8.37
CA TRP A 90 15.91 -4.40 -9.38
C TRP A 90 14.82 -5.12 -10.21
N ASP A 91 14.59 -6.39 -9.89
CA ASP A 91 13.70 -7.28 -10.64
C ASP A 91 12.22 -6.90 -10.48
N VAL A 92 11.86 -6.38 -9.31
CA VAL A 92 10.48 -5.99 -8.98
C VAL A 92 10.47 -4.61 -8.35
N LYS A 93 10.07 -3.63 -9.16
CA LYS A 93 9.94 -2.23 -8.77
C LYS A 93 8.57 -1.68 -9.16
N TYR A 94 8.13 -0.70 -8.39
CA TYR A 94 6.90 0.04 -8.59
C TYR A 94 7.26 1.47 -8.98
N THR A 95 7.07 1.79 -10.26
CA THR A 95 7.57 2.99 -10.95
C THR A 95 6.49 3.61 -11.86
N GLY A 96 6.81 4.67 -12.61
CA GLY A 96 5.93 5.24 -13.65
C GLY A 96 4.88 6.25 -13.16
N ALA A 97 4.79 6.55 -11.87
CA ALA A 97 3.93 7.60 -11.35
C ALA A 97 4.64 8.97 -11.39
N THR A 98 4.35 9.79 -12.40
CA THR A 98 5.06 11.06 -12.64
C THR A 98 4.19 12.29 -12.37
N GLY A 99 4.84 13.44 -12.14
CA GLY A 99 4.15 14.72 -11.97
C GLY A 99 3.31 14.80 -10.70
N ILE A 100 3.67 14.05 -9.66
CA ILE A 100 2.93 13.99 -8.41
C ILE A 100 3.19 15.28 -7.63
N LYS A 101 2.13 15.99 -7.26
CA LYS A 101 2.20 17.27 -6.54
C LYS A 101 1.88 17.09 -5.06
N VAL A 102 2.44 17.98 -4.24
CA VAL A 102 2.16 18.05 -2.79
C VAL A 102 0.67 18.24 -2.53
N GLY A 103 0.07 17.37 -1.72
CA GLY A 103 -1.35 17.43 -1.35
C GLY A 103 -2.33 17.00 -2.44
N ALA A 104 -1.87 16.50 -3.59
CA ALA A 104 -2.75 16.07 -4.69
C ALA A 104 -3.42 14.69 -4.46
N GLY A 105 -3.05 14.00 -3.38
CA GLY A 105 -3.52 12.64 -3.08
C GLY A 105 -2.67 11.56 -3.74
N TYR A 106 -3.21 10.34 -3.81
CA TYR A 106 -2.50 9.15 -4.29
C TYR A 106 -2.36 9.11 -5.80
N ALA A 107 -1.13 8.84 -6.25
CA ALA A 107 -0.81 8.43 -7.60
C ALA A 107 -0.52 6.92 -7.63
N THR A 108 -1.06 6.23 -8.64
CA THR A 108 -0.85 4.79 -8.82
C THR A 108 0.44 4.54 -9.57
N THR A 109 1.29 3.68 -9.02
CA THR A 109 2.51 3.19 -9.66
C THR A 109 2.20 2.00 -10.56
N LYS A 110 3.18 1.58 -11.36
CA LYS A 110 3.11 0.43 -12.24
C LYS A 110 4.28 -0.50 -11.97
N LEU A 111 4.01 -1.80 -12.09
CA LEU A 111 5.04 -2.81 -11.97
C LEU A 111 6.02 -2.71 -13.13
N ASN A 112 7.30 -2.49 -12.81
CA ASN A 112 8.43 -2.51 -13.73
C ASN A 112 8.32 -1.56 -14.92
N ASP A 113 7.71 -0.39 -14.74
CA ASP A 113 7.76 0.68 -15.74
C ASP A 113 9.19 1.23 -15.88
N ASP A 114 9.56 1.66 -17.09
CA ASP A 114 10.90 2.16 -17.41
C ASP A 114 11.13 3.60 -16.91
N VAL A 115 10.06 4.31 -16.55
CA VAL A 115 10.12 5.69 -16.04
C VAL A 115 10.06 5.68 -14.52
N ASN A 116 10.95 6.43 -13.85
CA ASN A 116 10.90 6.58 -12.39
C ASN A 116 9.59 7.23 -11.91
N ASN A 117 9.27 7.07 -10.63
CA ASN A 117 8.26 7.94 -10.03
C ASN A 117 8.86 9.33 -9.82
N THR A 118 8.02 10.37 -9.89
CA THR A 118 8.49 11.75 -9.80
C THR A 118 7.53 12.63 -9.01
N PHE A 119 8.02 13.21 -7.90
CA PHE A 119 7.39 14.35 -7.25
C PHE A 119 7.89 15.65 -7.89
N ILE A 120 7.02 16.65 -8.00
CA ILE A 120 7.33 17.97 -8.58
C ILE A 120 6.86 19.09 -7.67
N GLU A 121 7.35 20.31 -7.95
CA GLU A 121 7.00 21.53 -7.21
C GLU A 121 7.40 21.45 -5.72
N LEU A 122 8.50 20.76 -5.42
CA LEU A 122 9.11 20.75 -4.10
C LEU A 122 9.88 22.05 -3.86
N GLU A 123 9.95 22.47 -2.59
CA GLU A 123 10.66 23.66 -2.15
C GLU A 123 11.90 23.26 -1.35
N ASP A 124 13.06 23.83 -1.70
CA ASP A 124 14.33 23.57 -1.02
C ASP A 124 14.24 23.82 0.50
N GLY A 125 14.79 22.89 1.27
CA GLY A 125 14.83 22.95 2.73
C GLY A 125 13.50 22.59 3.43
N LYS A 126 12.45 22.21 2.70
CA LYS A 126 11.19 21.74 3.31
C LYS A 126 11.22 20.25 3.64
N THR A 127 10.59 19.90 4.75
CA THR A 127 10.36 18.50 5.13
C THR A 127 9.03 18.01 4.62
N TYR A 128 9.03 16.85 3.98
CA TYR A 128 7.86 16.19 3.42
C TYR A 128 7.66 14.81 4.03
N VAL A 129 6.41 14.36 3.98
CA VAL A 129 6.00 13.00 4.33
C VAL A 129 5.51 12.32 3.07
N ILE A 130 6.20 11.24 2.69
CA ILE A 130 5.73 10.34 1.63
C ILE A 130 4.90 9.27 2.30
N THR A 131 3.70 9.01 1.77
CA THR A 131 2.87 7.88 2.19
C THR A 131 2.78 6.88 1.05
N VAL A 132 3.13 5.63 1.34
CA VAL A 132 2.98 4.50 0.43
C VAL A 132 1.77 3.69 0.88
N LEU A 133 0.84 3.48 -0.04
CA LEU A 133 -0.31 2.60 0.14
C LEU A 133 -0.09 1.34 -0.70
N ARG A 134 -0.32 0.18 -0.10
CA ARG A 134 -0.37 -1.11 -0.78
C ARG A 134 -1.76 -1.69 -0.66
N ASP A 135 -2.28 -2.16 -1.77
CA ASP A 135 -3.49 -2.95 -1.82
C ASP A 135 -3.19 -4.24 -2.64
N PRO A 136 -4.17 -5.12 -2.91
CA PRO A 136 -3.92 -6.38 -3.62
C PRO A 136 -3.52 -6.18 -5.08
N ASP A 137 -3.98 -5.08 -5.67
CA ASP A 137 -3.90 -4.81 -7.09
C ASP A 137 -2.76 -3.82 -7.38
N ASP A 138 -2.65 -2.79 -6.55
CA ASP A 138 -1.81 -1.62 -6.77
C ASP A 138 -0.85 -1.32 -5.61
N VAL A 139 0.22 -0.61 -5.97
CA VAL A 139 1.00 0.22 -5.06
C VAL A 139 0.78 1.68 -5.45
N LYS A 140 0.44 2.51 -4.46
CA LYS A 140 0.14 3.92 -4.64
C LYS A 140 1.01 4.77 -3.74
N VAL A 141 1.29 6.00 -4.15
CA VAL A 141 2.14 6.91 -3.38
C VAL A 141 1.59 8.32 -3.41
N LYS A 142 1.72 9.04 -2.31
CA LYS A 142 1.44 10.47 -2.21
C LYS A 142 2.54 11.18 -1.43
N ILE A 143 2.55 12.50 -1.52
CA ILE A 143 3.45 13.37 -0.76
C ILE A 143 2.66 14.54 -0.17
N ASP A 144 2.92 14.81 1.10
CA ASP A 144 2.32 15.90 1.86
C ASP A 144 3.44 16.72 2.54
N LEU A 145 3.21 18.03 2.70
CA LEU A 145 4.11 18.88 3.50
C LEU A 145 3.93 18.54 4.98
N LYS A 146 5.04 18.42 5.72
CA LYS A 146 5.02 18.14 7.16
C LYS A 146 4.60 19.36 7.98
#